data_AF-A0A846TAA0-F1
#
_entry.id   AF-A0A846TAA0-F1
#
_cell.length_a   1.000
_cell.length_b   1.000
_cell.length_c   1.000
_cell.angle_alpha   90.00
_cell.angle_beta   90.00
_cell.angle_gamma   90.00
#
_symmetry.space_group_name_H-M   'P 1'
#
loop_
_entity.id
_entity.type
_entity.pdbx_description
1 polymer ?
#
loop_
_entity_poly.entity_id
_entity_poly.type
_entity_poly.pdbx_seq_one_letter_code
_entity_poly.pdbx_strand_id
1 'polypeptide(L)'
;MAYILHIIDATEVSTPQATEQFIAEQSPKPPFLNPKFANFTALITSNYPDLSEEDLDGDNDENIWEEGINGNMSSGNLKNITVKSNLLDELLMAAIARAAIAAELQLYDDEGQVLYH
;
A
#
# COMPACT_ATOMS: atom_id res chain seq x y z
N MET A 1 -13.85 -7.59 6.37
CA MET A 1 -13.23 -6.36 6.89
C MET A 1 -11.93 -6.19 6.13
N ALA A 2 -11.53 -4.96 5.81
CA ALA A 2 -10.33 -4.70 5.05
C ALA A 2 -9.38 -3.85 5.88
N TYR A 3 -8.08 -4.07 5.69
CA TYR A 3 -7.01 -3.34 6.36
C TYR A 3 -6.39 -2.37 5.36
N ILE A 4 -6.32 -1.09 5.71
CA ILE A 4 -5.78 -0.05 4.84
C ILE A 4 -4.33 0.19 5.23
N LEU A 5 -3.45 0.20 4.24
CA LEU A 5 -2.05 0.60 4.40
C LEU A 5 -1.77 1.83 3.55
N HIS A 6 -1.00 2.74 4.13
CA HIS A 6 -0.54 3.94 3.46
C HIS A 6 0.93 3.79 3.09
N ILE A 7 1.23 3.91 1.80
CA ILE A 7 2.58 3.90 1.26
C ILE A 7 2.91 5.30 0.78
N ILE A 8 3.98 5.88 1.32
CA ILE A 8 4.36 7.26 1.00
C ILE A 8 5.77 7.34 0.43
N ASP A 9 5.94 8.24 -0.53
CA ASP A 9 7.23 8.66 -1.05
C ASP A 9 7.63 10.00 -0.42
N ALA A 10 8.02 9.94 0.85
CA ALA A 10 8.50 11.08 1.63
C ALA A 10 9.28 10.59 2.86
N THR A 11 10.56 10.27 2.68
CA THR A 11 11.44 9.73 3.73
C THR A 11 11.59 10.64 4.96
N GLU A 12 11.28 11.93 4.81
CA GLU A 12 11.28 12.94 5.86
C GLU A 12 10.08 12.84 6.81
N VAL A 13 8.99 12.19 6.38
CA VAL A 13 7.83 11.93 7.22
C VAL A 13 8.18 10.75 8.14
N SER A 14 8.03 10.93 9.45
CA SER A 14 8.48 9.92 10.43
C SER A 14 7.70 9.94 11.75
N THR A 15 6.73 10.85 11.90
CA THR A 15 5.86 10.92 13.08
C THR A 15 4.41 10.71 12.65
N PRO A 16 3.57 10.11 13.51
CA PRO A 16 2.16 9.91 13.18
C PRO A 16 1.44 11.21 12.76
N GLN A 17 1.70 12.32 13.45
CA GLN A 17 1.10 13.61 13.07
C GLN A 17 1.56 14.11 11.68
N ALA A 18 2.84 13.91 11.34
CA ALA A 18 3.35 14.29 10.02
C ALA A 18 2.76 13.38 8.93
N THR A 19 2.57 12.09 9.22
CA THR A 19 1.93 11.14 8.32
C THR A 19 0.48 11.52 8.06
N GLU A 20 -0.31 11.79 9.10
CA GLU A 20 -1.71 12.24 8.96
C GLU A 20 -1.80 13.51 8.11
N GLN A 21 -0.95 14.50 8.38
CA GLN A 21 -0.91 15.74 7.61
C GLN A 21 -0.53 15.46 6.15
N PHE A 22 0.49 14.62 5.91
CA PHE A 22 0.91 14.26 4.57
C PHE A 22 -0.22 13.56 3.80
N ILE A 23 -0.91 12.60 4.41
CA ILE A 23 -2.06 11.90 3.81
C ILE A 23 -3.15 12.90 3.43
N ALA A 24 -3.51 13.81 4.35
CA ALA A 24 -4.53 14.84 4.09
C ALA A 24 -4.13 15.80 2.95
N GLU A 25 -2.84 16.11 2.81
CA GLU A 25 -2.32 16.97 1.74
C GLU A 25 -2.23 16.26 0.38
N GLN A 26 -1.88 14.98 0.36
CA GLN A 26 -1.70 14.20 -0.88
C GLN A 26 -3.02 13.63 -1.40
N SER A 27 -3.93 13.18 -0.53
CA SER A 27 -5.20 12.55 -0.90
C SER A 27 -6.04 13.33 -1.94
N PRO A 28 -6.20 14.67 -1.86
CA PRO A 28 -6.98 15.42 -2.85
C PRO A 28 -6.23 15.67 -4.17
N LYS A 29 -4.94 15.32 -4.26
CA LYS A 29 -4.16 15.52 -5.48
C LYS A 29 -4.57 14.50 -6.55
N PRO A 30 -4.48 14.85 -7.84
CA PRO A 30 -4.75 13.90 -8.90
C PRO A 30 -3.76 12.72 -8.83
N PRO A 31 -4.13 11.58 -9.45
CA PRO A 31 -3.21 10.48 -9.57
C PRO A 31 -1.92 10.86 -10.26
N PHE A 32 -0.81 10.43 -9.67
CA PHE A 32 0.53 10.71 -10.15
C PHE A 32 1.27 9.38 -10.38
N LEU A 33 1.88 9.26 -11.56
CA LEU A 33 2.68 8.09 -11.91
C LEU A 33 4.04 8.18 -11.22
N ASN A 34 4.13 7.62 -10.02
CA ASN A 34 5.38 7.50 -9.29
C ASN A 34 6.11 6.18 -9.68
N PRO A 35 7.33 6.24 -10.23
CA PRO A 35 8.09 5.04 -10.60
C PRO A 35 8.42 4.16 -9.39
N LYS A 36 8.54 4.71 -8.18
CA LYS A 36 8.74 3.92 -6.96
C LYS A 36 7.51 3.08 -6.62
N PHE A 37 6.31 3.63 -6.80
CA PHE A 37 5.07 2.86 -6.63
C PHE A 37 4.95 1.72 -7.65
N ALA A 38 5.36 1.95 -8.89
CA ALA A 38 5.40 0.89 -9.90
C ALA A 38 6.41 -0.22 -9.51
N ASN A 39 7.58 0.16 -9.00
CA ASN A 39 8.58 -0.79 -8.52
C ASN A 39 8.05 -1.60 -7.32
N PHE A 40 7.44 -0.93 -6.33
CA PHE A 40 6.78 -1.59 -5.21
C PHE A 40 5.73 -2.61 -5.68
N THR A 41 4.82 -2.19 -6.56
CA THR A 41 3.77 -3.08 -7.10
C THR A 41 4.41 -4.28 -7.78
N ALA A 42 5.43 -4.11 -8.64
CA ALA A 42 6.11 -5.22 -9.30
C ALA A 42 6.80 -6.19 -8.32
N LEU A 43 7.38 -5.68 -7.24
CA LEU A 43 8.03 -6.50 -6.21
C LEU A 43 7.01 -7.35 -5.45
N ILE A 44 5.91 -6.75 -4.98
CA ILE A 44 4.94 -7.48 -4.14
C ILE A 44 4.08 -8.43 -4.97
N THR A 45 3.71 -8.07 -6.21
CA THR A 45 2.89 -8.93 -7.07
C THR A 45 3.63 -10.14 -7.65
N SER A 46 4.96 -10.19 -7.50
CA SER A 46 5.73 -11.40 -7.81
C SER A 46 5.40 -12.59 -6.90
N ASN A 47 4.96 -12.31 -5.66
CA ASN A 47 4.57 -13.32 -4.67
C ASN A 47 3.07 -13.31 -4.36
N TYR A 48 2.42 -12.15 -4.49
CA TYR A 48 1.00 -11.95 -4.20
C TYR A 48 0.32 -11.28 -5.39
N PRO A 49 -0.06 -12.06 -6.42
CA PRO A 49 -0.57 -11.52 -7.68
C PRO A 49 -1.83 -10.66 -7.46
N ASP A 50 -2.01 -9.66 -8.31
CA ASP A 50 -3.24 -8.88 -8.36
C ASP A 50 -4.28 -9.61 -9.19
N LEU A 51 -5.27 -10.20 -8.52
CA LEU A 51 -6.37 -10.92 -9.15
C LEU A 51 -7.70 -10.19 -8.95
N SER A 52 -7.70 -8.92 -8.55
CA SER A 52 -8.94 -8.18 -8.23
C SER A 52 -9.90 -8.02 -9.40
N GLU A 53 -9.40 -8.10 -10.65
CA GLU A 53 -10.25 -8.08 -11.86
C GLU A 53 -10.92 -9.44 -12.14
N GLU A 54 -10.37 -10.52 -11.58
CA GLU A 54 -10.81 -11.90 -11.77
C GLU A 54 -11.68 -12.38 -10.59
N ASP A 55 -11.35 -11.92 -9.38
CA ASP A 55 -12.01 -12.19 -8.10
C ASP A 55 -13.17 -11.21 -7.83
N LEU A 56 -14.20 -11.26 -8.68
CA LEU A 56 -15.31 -10.29 -8.65
C LEU A 56 -16.22 -10.39 -7.41
N ASP A 57 -16.29 -11.57 -6.77
CA ASP A 57 -17.05 -11.83 -5.56
C ASP A 57 -16.18 -11.82 -4.29
N GLY A 58 -14.85 -11.71 -4.43
CA GLY A 58 -13.92 -11.55 -3.33
C GLY A 58 -13.64 -12.84 -2.55
N ASP A 59 -14.01 -14.00 -3.09
CA ASP A 59 -13.89 -15.29 -2.40
C ASP A 59 -12.56 -16.02 -2.67
N ASN A 60 -11.72 -15.48 -3.55
CA ASN A 60 -10.41 -16.02 -3.82
C ASN A 60 -9.40 -15.66 -2.72
N ASP A 61 -8.98 -16.67 -1.95
CA ASP A 61 -7.95 -16.54 -0.91
C ASP A 61 -6.54 -16.27 -1.47
N GLU A 62 -6.30 -16.48 -2.77
CA GLU A 62 -5.05 -16.09 -3.43
C GLU A 62 -5.03 -14.59 -3.75
N ASN A 63 -6.19 -13.95 -3.86
CA ASN A 63 -6.31 -12.52 -4.05
C ASN A 63 -6.35 -11.78 -2.71
N ILE A 64 -5.20 -11.30 -2.26
CA ILE A 64 -5.14 -10.54 -1.01
C ILE A 64 -5.58 -9.08 -1.16
N TRP A 65 -5.73 -8.58 -2.39
CA TRP A 65 -6.00 -7.17 -2.70
C TRP A 65 -7.51 -6.95 -2.89
N GLU A 66 -8.13 -6.25 -1.95
CA GLU A 66 -9.59 -6.00 -1.99
C GLU A 66 -9.97 -5.06 -3.14
N GLU A 67 -9.14 -4.04 -3.40
CA GLU A 67 -9.39 -3.00 -4.39
C GLU A 67 -8.35 -3.01 -5.53
N GLY A 68 -7.53 -4.06 -5.58
CA GLY A 68 -6.34 -4.15 -6.44
C GLY A 68 -5.14 -3.38 -5.89
N ILE A 69 -4.02 -3.41 -6.62
CA ILE A 69 -2.75 -2.76 -6.22
C ILE A 69 -2.12 -1.91 -7.33
N ASN A 70 -2.83 -1.71 -8.44
CA ASN A 70 -2.30 -1.02 -9.61
C ASN A 70 -2.04 0.49 -9.40
N GLY A 71 -1.26 1.08 -10.33
CA GLY A 71 -0.74 2.45 -10.24
C GLY A 71 -1.77 3.58 -10.25
N ASN A 72 -3.06 3.27 -10.49
CA ASN A 72 -4.14 4.27 -10.48
C ASN A 72 -4.65 4.61 -9.07
N MET A 73 -4.17 3.89 -8.04
CA MET A 73 -4.57 4.08 -6.64
C MET A 73 -3.66 5.04 -5.86
N SER A 74 -2.79 5.77 -6.55
CA SER A 74 -1.97 6.82 -5.93
C SER A 74 -2.59 8.19 -6.11
N SER A 75 -2.48 9.05 -5.10
CA SER A 75 -2.80 10.48 -5.14
C SER A 75 -1.53 11.26 -4.77
N GLY A 76 -0.96 12.02 -5.70
CA GLY A 76 0.35 12.65 -5.49
C GLY A 76 1.43 11.62 -5.08
N ASN A 77 2.06 11.84 -3.92
CA ASN A 77 3.09 10.94 -3.35
C ASN A 77 2.55 9.96 -2.29
N LEU A 78 1.24 9.69 -2.31
CA LEU A 78 0.57 8.70 -1.46
C LEU A 78 -0.01 7.59 -2.33
N LYS A 79 0.15 6.33 -1.91
CA LYS A 79 -0.56 5.18 -2.46
C LYS A 79 -1.27 4.47 -1.31
N ASN A 80 -2.58 4.30 -1.44
CA ASN A 80 -3.37 3.51 -0.51
C ASN A 80 -3.54 2.11 -1.08
N ILE A 81 -3.36 1.10 -0.24
CA ILE A 81 -3.66 -0.29 -0.59
C ILE A 81 -4.60 -0.87 0.45
N THR A 82 -5.57 -1.65 -0.04
CA THR A 82 -6.63 -2.24 0.78
C THR A 82 -6.45 -3.76 0.74
N VAL A 83 -6.17 -4.35 1.89
CA VAL A 83 -5.82 -5.78 2.03
C VAL A 83 -6.94 -6.51 2.76
N LYS A 84 -7.26 -7.73 2.33
CA LYS A 84 -8.23 -8.61 3.00
C LYS A 84 -7.78 -8.92 4.44
N SER A 85 -8.50 -8.45 5.45
CA SER A 85 -8.05 -8.54 6.85
C SER A 85 -8.01 -9.99 7.37
N ASN A 86 -8.78 -10.89 6.77
CA ASN A 86 -8.80 -12.32 7.09
C ASN A 86 -7.57 -13.07 6.54
N LEU A 87 -6.86 -12.49 5.57
CA LEU A 87 -5.64 -13.03 4.98
C LEU A 87 -4.38 -12.29 5.45
N LEU A 88 -4.57 -11.20 6.20
CA LEU A 88 -3.47 -10.42 6.75
C LEU A 88 -2.80 -11.18 7.89
N ASP A 89 -1.56 -11.59 7.68
CA ASP A 89 -0.69 -12.18 8.70
C ASP A 89 0.67 -11.45 8.77
N GLU A 90 1.51 -11.87 9.74
CA GLU A 90 2.84 -11.28 9.93
C GLU A 90 3.76 -11.46 8.72
N LEU A 91 3.61 -12.57 7.96
CA LEU A 91 4.44 -12.87 6.81
C LEU A 91 4.09 -11.97 5.62
N LEU A 92 2.81 -11.77 5.38
CA LEU A 92 2.29 -10.85 4.37
C LEU A 92 2.69 -9.42 4.73
N MET A 93 2.49 -8.99 5.97
CA MET A 93 2.92 -7.67 6.43
C MET A 93 4.42 -7.45 6.23
N ALA A 94 5.25 -8.43 6.59
CA ALA A 94 6.69 -8.37 6.36
C ALA A 94 7.05 -8.33 4.87
N ALA A 95 6.31 -9.02 4.00
CA ALA A 95 6.54 -9.00 2.56
C ALA A 95 6.20 -7.63 1.96
N ILE A 96 5.05 -7.05 2.34
CA ILE A 96 4.64 -5.70 1.91
C ILE A 96 5.69 -4.67 2.37
N ALA A 97 6.12 -4.74 3.63
CA ALA A 97 7.14 -3.86 4.16
C ALA A 97 8.48 -3.97 3.41
N ARG A 98 8.94 -5.19 3.15
CA ARG A 98 10.18 -5.42 2.38
C ARG A 98 10.09 -4.86 0.97
N ALA A 99 8.95 -5.03 0.30
CA ALA A 99 8.72 -4.46 -1.02
C ALA A 99 8.75 -2.92 -0.98
N ALA A 100 8.15 -2.30 0.05
CA ALA A 100 8.16 -0.84 0.22
C ALA A 100 9.58 -0.32 0.45
N ILE A 101 10.33 -0.93 1.37
CA ILE A 101 11.73 -0.58 1.66
C ILE A 101 12.61 -0.72 0.41
N ALA A 102 12.47 -1.82 -0.33
CA ALA A 102 13.22 -2.06 -1.56
C ALA A 102 12.87 -1.07 -2.70
N ALA A 103 11.71 -0.43 -2.61
CA ALA A 103 11.28 0.65 -3.50
C ALA A 103 11.59 2.06 -2.95
N GLU A 104 12.30 2.17 -1.83
CA GLU A 104 12.61 3.43 -1.13
C GLU A 104 11.34 4.21 -0.73
N LEU A 105 10.36 3.47 -0.21
CA LEU A 105 9.08 3.96 0.28
C LEU A 105 8.90 3.63 1.76
N GLN A 106 8.01 4.35 2.42
CA GLN A 106 7.63 4.09 3.81
C GLN A 106 6.21 3.53 3.89
N LEU A 107 5.98 2.62 4.85
CA LEU A 107 4.71 1.92 5.05
C LEU A 107 4.13 2.27 6.42
N TYR A 108 2.87 2.69 6.42
CA TYR A 108 2.11 3.07 7.60
C TYR A 108 0.77 2.33 7.66
N ASP A 109 0.26 2.10 8.86
CA ASP A 109 -1.11 1.66 9.06
C ASP A 109 -2.11 2.83 8.97
N ASP A 110 -3.38 2.52 9.13
CA ASP A 110 -4.51 3.46 9.14
C ASP A 110 -4.47 4.45 10.32
N GLU A 111 -3.71 4.15 11.38
CA GLU A 111 -3.44 5.05 12.51
C GLU A 111 -2.20 5.94 12.28
N GLY A 112 -1.52 5.81 11.14
CA GLY A 112 -0.31 6.55 10.83
C GLY A 112 0.92 6.11 11.63
N GLN A 113 0.87 4.93 12.27
CA GLN A 113 2.05 4.33 12.87
C GLN A 113 2.93 3.73 11.78
N VAL A 114 4.24 3.92 11.93
CA VAL A 114 5.19 3.27 11.03
C VAL A 114 5.21 1.78 11.36
N LEU A 115 4.89 0.96 10.36
CA LEU A 115 4.91 -0.49 10.54
C LEU A 115 6.34 -1.03 10.42
N TYR A 116 7.14 -0.44 9.52
CA TYR A 116 8.53 -0.84 9.29
C TYR A 116 9.38 0.34 8.78
N HIS A 117 10.61 0.48 9.31
CA HIS A 117 11.64 1.46 8.90
C HIS A 117 12.86 0.76 8.30
#